data_AF-A0A9N9R6A7-F1
#
_entry.id   AF-A0A9N9R6A7-F1
#
_cell.length_a   1.000
_cell.length_b   1.000
_cell.length_c   1.000
_cell.angle_alpha   90.00
_cell.angle_beta   90.00
_cell.angle_gamma   90.00
#
_symmetry.space_group_name_H-M   'P 1'
#
loop_
_entity.id
_entity.type
_entity.pdbx_description
1 polymer ?
#
loop_
_entity_poly.entity_id
_entity_poly.type
_entity_poly.pdbx_seq_one_letter_code
_entity_poly.pdbx_strand_id
1 'polypeptide(L)'
;MLHCGACKKFVSTTGSAACSSCAIRYHKACLGLSEKAVINKDWVCPGCTKSVQRGDNSHTPVRSLGVTPSATESSSQTGVSGDLSGNKEDRRDRELAEFMAEMREFRKEMTLLRESLSVRLDNVEQRLVAVERQRRQPS
;
A
#
# COMPACT_ATOMS: atom_id res chain seq x y z
N MET A 1 0.93 -20.49 8.93
CA MET A 1 1.98 -19.59 9.46
C MET A 1 1.37 -18.21 9.68
N LEU A 2 1.57 -17.61 10.86
CA LEU A 2 1.05 -16.26 11.16
C LEU A 2 2.07 -15.21 10.70
N HIS A 3 1.61 -14.27 9.88
CA HIS A 3 2.42 -13.16 9.37
C HIS A 3 1.96 -11.84 9.98
N CYS A 4 2.91 -10.93 10.22
CA CYS A 4 2.62 -9.60 10.71
C CYS A 4 1.87 -8.78 9.65
N GLY A 5 0.77 -8.15 10.05
CA GLY A 5 -0.03 -7.30 9.16
C GLY A 5 0.72 -6.12 8.57
N ALA A 6 1.77 -5.62 9.25
CA ALA A 6 2.59 -4.49 8.84
C ALA A 6 3.78 -4.91 7.96
N CYS A 7 4.74 -5.68 8.50
CA CYS A 7 5.98 -6.00 7.79
C CYS A 7 5.94 -7.30 6.98
N LYS A 8 4.82 -8.04 7.02
CA LYS A 8 4.60 -9.33 6.35
C LYS A 8 5.59 -10.46 6.73
N LYS A 9 6.46 -10.24 7.71
CA LYS A 9 7.35 -11.26 8.27
C LYS A 9 6.61 -12.13 9.30
N PHE A 10 7.18 -13.30 9.60
CA PHE A 10 6.64 -14.22 10.61
C PHE A 10 6.51 -13.55 11.98
N VAL A 11 5.39 -13.78 12.66
CA VAL A 11 5.13 -13.24 14.00
C VAL A 11 4.88 -14.36 15.00
N SER A 12 5.55 -14.29 16.15
CA SER A 12 5.33 -15.22 17.27
C SER A 12 3.95 -14.98 17.90
N THR A 13 3.30 -16.06 18.33
CA THR A 13 2.04 -15.99 19.09
C THR A 13 2.23 -15.29 20.43
N THR A 14 3.42 -15.42 21.02
CA THR A 14 3.81 -14.84 22.30
C THR A 14 4.43 -13.46 22.06
N GLY A 15 3.86 -12.42 22.66
CA GLY A 15 4.39 -11.06 22.54
C GLY A 15 3.97 -10.30 21.28
N SER A 16 2.93 -10.75 20.56
CA SER A 16 2.31 -10.01 19.45
C SER A 16 1.02 -9.31 19.86
N ALA A 17 0.65 -8.27 19.11
CA ALA A 17 -0.65 -7.61 19.20
C ALA A 17 -1.64 -8.28 18.25
N ALA A 18 -2.81 -8.68 18.72
CA ALA A 18 -3.87 -9.22 17.88
C ALA A 18 -5.02 -8.22 17.82
N CYS A 19 -5.45 -7.86 16.61
CA CYS A 19 -6.61 -6.99 16.42
C CYS A 19 -7.90 -7.72 16.81
N SER A 20 -8.73 -7.10 17.65
CA SER A 20 -10.05 -7.62 18.02
C SER A 20 -11.04 -7.67 16.85
N SER A 21 -10.90 -6.78 15.87
CA SER A 21 -11.84 -6.67 14.74
C SER A 21 -11.52 -7.59 13.56
N CYS A 22 -10.25 -7.74 13.19
CA CYS A 22 -9.85 -8.50 11.99
C CYS A 22 -8.98 -9.72 12.30
N ALA A 23 -8.68 -9.99 13.57
CA ALA A 23 -7.82 -11.09 14.03
C ALA A 23 -6.38 -11.10 13.46
N ILE A 24 -5.96 -10.05 12.72
CA ILE A 24 -4.61 -9.92 12.20
C ILE A 24 -3.64 -9.63 13.36
N ARG A 25 -2.47 -10.28 13.32
CA ARG A 25 -1.40 -10.10 14.30
C ARG A 25 -0.31 -9.16 13.82
N TYR A 26 0.32 -8.48 14.76
CA TYR A 26 1.40 -7.52 14.52
C TYR A 26 2.53 -7.70 15.53
N HIS A 27 3.78 -7.50 15.10
CA HIS A 27 4.89 -7.32 16.04
C HIS A 27 4.67 -6.02 16.84
N LYS A 28 4.99 -6.02 18.13
CA LYS A 28 4.98 -4.80 18.95
C LYS A 28 5.89 -3.72 18.37
N ALA A 29 7.08 -4.11 17.89
CA ALA A 29 8.02 -3.22 17.22
C ALA A 29 7.42 -2.56 15.96
N CYS A 30 6.64 -3.30 15.16
CA CYS A 30 5.96 -2.74 13.98
C CYS A 30 4.85 -1.73 14.33
N LEU A 31 4.40 -1.72 15.59
CA LEU A 31 3.44 -0.76 16.12
C LEU A 31 4.12 0.36 16.94
N GLY A 32 5.45 0.38 17.02
CA GLY A 32 6.19 1.32 17.89
C GLY A 32 5.99 1.08 19.39
N LEU A 33 5.50 -0.10 19.79
CA LEU A 33 5.28 -0.47 21.18
C LEU A 33 6.52 -1.13 21.78
N SER A 34 6.83 -0.82 23.03
CA SER A 34 7.84 -1.54 23.81
C SER A 34 7.46 -3.02 23.97
N GLU A 35 8.45 -3.92 24.04
CA GLU A 35 8.20 -5.35 24.25
C GLU A 35 7.41 -5.65 25.54
N LYS A 36 7.61 -4.81 26.57
CA LYS A 36 6.91 -4.91 27.87
C LYS A 36 5.51 -4.30 27.85
N ALA A 37 5.09 -3.65 26.77
CA ALA A 37 3.79 -3.01 26.69
C ALA A 37 2.67 -4.06 26.80
N VAL A 38 1.73 -3.83 27.72
CA VAL A 38 0.52 -4.65 27.85
C VAL A 38 -0.50 -4.16 26.84
N ILE A 39 -0.97 -5.06 25.98
CA ILE A 39 -1.95 -4.76 24.95
C ILE A 39 -3.30 -5.24 25.44
N ASN A 40 -4.28 -4.34 25.46
CA ASN A 40 -5.64 -4.71 25.83
C ASN A 40 -6.23 -5.69 24.80
N LYS A 41 -7.11 -6.60 25.26
CA LYS A 41 -7.79 -7.58 24.39
C LYS A 41 -8.67 -6.89 23.34
N ASP A 42 -9.17 -5.70 23.65
CA ASP A 42 -10.03 -4.91 22.75
C ASP A 42 -9.22 -4.03 21.78
N TRP A 43 -7.90 -4.21 21.72
CA TRP A 43 -7.06 -3.40 20.84
C TRP A 43 -7.41 -3.61 19.36
N VAL A 44 -7.59 -2.49 18.65
CA VAL A 44 -7.93 -2.44 17.22
C VAL A 44 -6.70 -1.97 16.44
N CYS A 45 -6.39 -2.65 15.33
CA CYS A 45 -5.24 -2.29 14.52
C CYS A 45 -5.48 -0.98 13.73
N PRO A 46 -4.41 -0.26 13.32
CA PRO A 46 -4.54 1.00 12.57
C PRO A 46 -5.34 0.90 11.26
N GLY A 47 -5.42 -0.29 10.66
CA GLY A 47 -6.26 -0.54 9.48
C GLY A 47 -7.75 -0.54 9.82
N CYS A 48 -8.12 -1.20 10.92
CA CYS A 48 -9.50 -1.25 11.40
C CYS A 48 -9.94 0.07 12.04
N THR A 49 -9.04 0.80 12.72
CA THR A 49 -9.35 2.13 13.28
C THR A 49 -9.79 3.12 12.20
N LYS A 50 -9.18 3.07 11.01
CA LYS A 50 -9.56 3.91 9.86
C LYS A 50 -10.90 3.49 9.23
N SER A 51 -11.34 2.26 9.47
CA SER A 51 -12.58 1.68 8.94
C SER A 51 -13.77 1.81 9.89
N VAL A 52 -13.57 2.29 11.13
CA VAL A 52 -14.69 2.67 11.99
C VAL A 52 -15.32 3.89 11.32
N GLN A 53 -16.40 3.65 10.58
CA GLN A 53 -17.18 4.67 9.91
C GLN A 53 -17.44 5.80 10.91
N ARG A 54 -17.08 7.03 10.52
CA ARG A 54 -17.64 8.23 11.16
C ARG A 54 -19.14 7.99 11.23
N GLY A 55 -19.67 7.98 12.46
CA GLY A 55 -21.07 7.71 12.72
C GLY A 55 -21.94 8.53 11.77
N ASP A 56 -23.04 7.92 11.37
CA ASP A 56 -24.06 8.51 10.51
C ASP A 56 -24.45 9.91 11.03
N ASN A 57 -24.04 10.95 10.30
CA ASN A 57 -24.36 12.35 10.60
C ASN A 57 -25.79 12.72 10.18
N SER A 58 -26.68 11.73 10.08
CA SER A 58 -28.09 11.90 9.70
C SER A 58 -28.90 12.76 10.67
N HIS A 59 -28.32 13.20 11.80
CA HIS A 59 -29.00 13.98 12.83
C HIS A 59 -28.40 15.35 13.17
N THR A 60 -27.44 15.88 12.39
CA THR A 60 -27.05 17.30 12.55
C THR A 60 -27.96 18.20 11.72
N PRO A 61 -28.81 19.05 12.32
CA PRO A 61 -29.59 20.01 11.55
C PRO A 61 -28.64 21.02 10.92
N VAL A 62 -28.57 21.02 9.59
CA VAL A 62 -27.89 22.04 8.81
C VAL A 62 -28.63 23.36 9.07
N ARG A 63 -28.01 24.29 9.80
CA ARG A 63 -28.49 25.67 9.88
C ARG A 63 -28.31 26.32 8.52
N SER A 64 -29.32 26.18 7.66
CA SER A 64 -29.47 26.96 6.44
C SER A 64 -29.77 28.41 6.84
N LEU A 65 -28.75 29.25 6.85
CA LEU A 65 -28.93 30.70 6.77
C LEU A 65 -29.09 31.05 5.28
N GLY A 66 -30.35 31.12 4.85
CA GLY A 66 -30.72 31.86 3.66
C GLY A 66 -30.78 33.36 3.94
N VAL A 67 -30.94 34.13 2.86
CA VAL A 67 -31.06 35.61 2.71
C VAL A 67 -29.71 36.25 2.36
N THR A 68 -29.43 36.91 1.23
CA THR A 68 -30.13 37.30 -0.03
C THR A 68 -29.03 37.85 -0.98
N PRO A 69 -29.23 37.92 -2.32
CA PRO A 69 -28.26 38.52 -3.23
C PRO A 69 -28.45 40.05 -3.27
N SER A 70 -27.39 40.83 -3.10
CA SER A 70 -27.37 42.24 -3.53
C SER A 70 -25.96 42.65 -3.91
N ALA A 71 -25.85 43.21 -5.12
CA ALA A 71 -24.63 43.72 -5.72
C ALA A 71 -24.19 45.02 -5.02
N THR A 72 -22.88 45.30 -5.02
CA THR A 72 -22.24 46.55 -5.50
C THR A 72 -20.82 46.67 -4.93
N GLU A 73 -19.86 46.53 -5.84
CA GLU A 73 -18.59 47.25 -6.04
C GLU A 73 -17.70 47.76 -4.90
N SER A 74 -16.39 47.59 -5.20
CA SER A 74 -15.23 48.45 -4.90
C SER A 74 -14.40 48.22 -3.64
N SER A 75 -13.25 47.56 -3.90
CA SER A 75 -11.89 48.06 -3.69
C SER A 75 -11.43 48.36 -2.27
N SER A 76 -10.51 47.52 -1.75
CA SER A 76 -9.15 47.95 -1.38
C SER A 76 -8.30 46.77 -0.87
N GLN A 77 -7.27 46.45 -1.65
CA GLN A 77 -5.89 46.15 -1.28
C GLN A 77 -5.51 45.05 -0.24
N THR A 78 -4.36 44.45 -0.59
CA THR A 78 -3.34 43.77 0.23
C THR A 78 -3.58 42.32 0.68
N GLY A 79 -2.85 41.40 0.04
CA GLY A 79 -2.69 40.03 0.52
C GLY A 79 -2.13 38.99 -0.47
N VAL A 80 -1.36 39.37 -1.49
CA VAL A 80 -0.58 38.39 -2.28
C VAL A 80 0.82 38.27 -1.67
N SER A 81 1.01 37.18 -0.93
CA SER A 81 2.28 36.51 -0.65
C SER A 81 1.86 35.13 -0.13
N GLY A 82 1.81 34.07 -0.94
CA GLY A 82 2.86 33.68 -1.85
C GLY A 82 3.96 33.02 -1.03
N ASP A 83 3.92 31.69 -1.01
CA ASP A 83 5.10 30.83 -0.90
C ASP A 83 5.74 30.60 0.48
N LEU A 84 5.26 29.57 1.21
CA LEU A 84 6.08 28.79 2.16
C LEU A 84 5.67 27.30 2.24
N SER A 85 4.86 26.80 1.30
CA SER A 85 4.31 25.43 1.35
C SER A 85 4.79 24.51 0.22
N GLY A 86 5.80 24.90 -0.58
CA GLY A 86 6.33 24.06 -1.67
C GLY A 86 7.11 22.82 -1.19
N ASN A 87 7.87 22.94 -0.09
CA ASN A 87 8.85 21.90 0.26
C ASN A 87 8.28 20.51 0.67
N LYS A 88 7.01 20.42 1.08
CA LYS A 88 6.42 19.14 1.56
C LYS A 88 5.63 18.41 0.48
N GLU A 89 5.12 19.11 -0.52
CA GLU A 89 4.42 18.50 -1.66
C GLU A 89 5.45 18.05 -2.69
N ASP A 90 6.43 18.90 -3.02
CA ASP A 90 7.54 18.56 -3.92
C ASP A 90 8.32 17.31 -3.44
N ARG A 91 8.49 17.17 -2.13
CA ARG A 91 9.15 15.99 -1.54
C ARG A 91 8.34 14.71 -1.71
N ARG A 92 7.01 14.77 -1.51
CA ARG A 92 6.14 13.60 -1.66
C ARG A 92 6.01 13.18 -3.13
N ASP A 93 5.93 14.16 -4.03
CA ASP A 93 5.87 13.91 -5.46
C ASP A 93 7.16 13.31 -5.98
N ARG A 94 8.31 13.75 -5.46
CA ARG A 94 9.60 13.13 -5.73
C ARG A 94 9.68 11.68 -5.23
N GLU A 95 9.30 11.42 -3.98
CA GLU A 95 9.30 10.06 -3.42
C GLU A 95 8.36 9.12 -4.22
N LEU A 96 7.20 9.62 -4.67
CA LEU A 96 6.29 8.87 -5.53
C LEU A 96 6.88 8.61 -6.92
N ALA A 97 7.56 9.60 -7.52
CA ALA A 97 8.20 9.46 -8.83
C ALA A 97 9.34 8.42 -8.79
N GLU A 98 10.15 8.44 -7.74
CA GLU A 98 11.21 7.47 -7.47
C GLU A 98 10.61 6.05 -7.33
N PHE A 99 9.57 5.88 -6.51
CA PHE A 99 8.87 4.60 -6.37
C PHE A 99 8.28 4.09 -7.70
N MET A 100 7.64 4.98 -8.48
CA MET A 100 7.07 4.60 -9.78
C MET A 100 8.16 4.23 -10.80
N ALA A 101 9.36 4.81 -10.70
CA ALA A 101 10.50 4.43 -11.52
C ALA A 101 11.01 3.03 -11.14
N GLU A 102 11.15 2.74 -9.84
CA GLU A 102 11.51 1.41 -9.36
C GLU A 102 10.51 0.34 -9.79
N MET A 103 9.21 0.61 -9.65
CA MET A 103 8.15 -0.32 -10.08
C MET A 103 8.19 -0.59 -11.59
N ARG A 104 8.56 0.40 -12.39
CA ARG A 104 8.75 0.21 -13.84
C ARG A 104 9.95 -0.67 -14.11
N GLU A 105 11.06 -0.46 -13.42
CA GLU A 105 12.27 -1.26 -13.60
C GLU A 105 12.05 -2.72 -13.17
N PHE A 106 11.43 -2.93 -12.02
CA PHE A 106 11.06 -4.26 -11.55
C PHE A 106 10.18 -5.02 -12.56
N ARG A 107 9.23 -4.33 -13.20
CA ARG A 107 8.40 -4.94 -14.27
C ARG A 107 9.22 -5.35 -15.50
N LYS A 108 10.28 -4.62 -15.84
CA LYS A 108 11.19 -4.99 -16.92
C LYS A 108 12.00 -6.22 -16.54
N GLU A 109 12.60 -6.23 -15.35
CA GLU A 109 13.35 -7.38 -14.84
C GLU A 109 12.49 -8.65 -14.80
N MET A 110 11.23 -8.53 -14.34
CA MET A 110 10.29 -9.64 -14.33
C MET A 110 9.95 -10.15 -15.73
N THR A 111 9.82 -9.26 -16.71
CA THR A 111 9.61 -9.64 -18.11
C THR A 111 10.81 -10.39 -18.66
N LEU A 112 12.02 -9.88 -18.44
CA LEU A 112 13.26 -10.51 -18.87
C LEU A 112 13.46 -11.89 -18.24
N LEU A 113 13.17 -12.02 -16.94
CA LEU A 113 13.24 -13.32 -16.25
C LEU A 113 12.26 -14.32 -16.86
N ARG A 114 11.03 -13.90 -17.14
CA ARG A 114 10.00 -14.75 -17.75
C ARG A 114 10.44 -15.21 -19.15
N GLU A 115 10.96 -14.30 -19.96
CA GLU A 115 11.48 -14.62 -21.30
C GLU A 115 12.65 -15.60 -21.23
N SER A 116 13.61 -15.37 -20.33
CA SER A 116 14.75 -16.26 -20.12
C SER A 116 14.30 -17.68 -19.72
N LEU A 117 13.32 -17.79 -18.81
CA LEU A 117 12.76 -19.08 -18.43
C LEU A 117 12.02 -19.75 -19.58
N SER A 118 11.25 -19.01 -20.37
CA SER A 118 10.56 -19.54 -21.56
C SER A 118 11.55 -20.17 -22.54
N VAL A 119 12.60 -19.44 -22.91
CA VAL A 119 13.63 -19.93 -23.84
C VAL A 119 14.30 -21.19 -23.33
N ARG A 120 14.59 -21.28 -22.03
CA ARG A 120 15.19 -22.47 -21.43
C ARG A 120 14.26 -23.67 -21.49
N LEU A 121 12.96 -23.47 -21.25
CA LEU A 121 11.96 -24.54 -21.35
C LEU A 121 11.81 -25.03 -22.80
N ASP A 122 11.73 -24.10 -23.76
CA ASP A 122 11.66 -24.44 -25.19
C ASP A 122 12.89 -25.25 -25.64
N ASN A 123 14.09 -24.88 -25.15
CA ASN A 123 15.30 -25.63 -25.45
C ASN A 123 15.26 -27.05 -24.87
N VAL A 124 14.76 -27.22 -23.65
CA VAL A 124 14.60 -28.55 -23.02
C VAL A 124 13.60 -29.38 -23.82
N GLU A 125 12.48 -28.80 -24.23
CA GLU A 125 11.47 -29.47 -25.05
C GLU A 125 12.05 -29.92 -26.39
N GLN A 126 12.77 -29.05 -27.10
CA GLN A 126 13.44 -29.41 -28.37
C GLN A 126 14.42 -30.57 -28.20
N ARG A 127 15.20 -30.57 -27.13
CA ARG A 127 16.15 -31.66 -26.84
C ARG A 127 15.43 -32.97 -26.54
N LEU A 128 14.31 -32.94 -25.82
CA LEU A 128 13.50 -34.13 -25.58
C LEU A 128 12.95 -34.69 -26.89
N VAL A 129 12.39 -33.84 -27.76
CA VAL A 129 11.89 -34.26 -29.08
C VAL A 129 13.01 -34.88 -29.92
N ALA A 130 14.21 -34.31 -29.91
CA ALA A 130 15.36 -34.86 -30.64
C ALA A 130 15.75 -36.25 -30.14
N VAL A 131 15.82 -36.43 -28.80
CA VAL A 131 16.11 -37.73 -28.18
C VAL A 131 15.03 -38.76 -28.51
N GLU A 132 13.76 -38.39 -28.46
CA GLU A 132 12.67 -39.29 -28.81
C GLU A 132 12.71 -39.73 -30.27
N ARG A 133 13.01 -38.80 -31.20
CA ARG A 133 13.19 -39.14 -32.62
C ARG A 133 14.35 -40.10 -32.83
N GLN A 134 15.48 -39.88 -32.15
CA GLN A 134 16.64 -40.77 -32.22
C GLN A 134 16.33 -42.18 -31.71
N ARG A 135 15.50 -42.31 -30.66
CA ARG A 135 15.04 -43.62 -30.16
C ARG A 135 14.07 -44.34 -31.11
N ARG A 136 13.35 -43.60 -31.95
CA ARG A 136 12.35 -44.15 -32.89
C ARG A 136 12.92 -44.53 -34.26
N GLN A 137 14.15 -44.14 -34.59
CA GLN A 137 14.85 -44.65 -35.76
C GLN A 137 15.70 -45.86 -35.35
N PRO A 138 15.25 -47.11 -35.57
CA PRO A 138 16.12 -48.26 -35.39
C PRO A 138 17.24 -48.21 -36.44
N SER A 139 18.44 -48.62 -36.01
CA SER A 139 19.62 -48.81 -36.85
C SER A 139 19.39 -49.89 -37.90
#